data_AF-A0A4R6NZ00-F1
#
_entry.id   AF-A0A4R6NZ00-F1
#
_cell.length_a   1.000
_cell.length_b   1.000
_cell.length_c   1.000
_cell.angle_alpha   90.00
_cell.angle_beta   90.00
_cell.angle_gamma   90.00
#
_symmetry.space_group_name_H-M   'P 1'
#
loop_
_entity.id
_entity.type
_entity.pdbx_description
1 polymer ?
#
loop_
_entity_poly.entity_id
_entity_poly.type
_entity_poly.pdbx_seq_one_letter_code
_entity_poly.pdbx_strand_id
1 'polypeptide(L)'
;MTDYRCRVCDSSYSTVGPRGREPRAHFCDNCLPYHHWCYRCHRARLISQFAPWPSRANGLDSCCIPCRNHMTLKLLDCAGCNATFMTDARRMVDGRLKVHNTRSKYLCDTCVERVAVCVACSTAKPLSDFGKGRLNRRGVKYHCKTCRAEEWNRLPKLRKRRVYKYGLTVDDYERMWKAQDGKCAICRLPQKRYSDGRLIDLAIDHCHATGQVRGLLCSGCNRAIGLVDDDPAILEAAAAYLRQASTRTLRSA
;
A
#
# COMPACT_ATOMS: atom_id res chain seq x y z
N MET A 1 -11.89 53.27 -33.07
CA MET A 1 -12.75 52.19 -32.52
C MET A 1 -12.14 50.88 -32.99
N THR A 2 -11.64 50.06 -32.08
CA THR A 2 -11.08 48.74 -32.45
C THR A 2 -12.24 47.79 -32.66
N ASP A 3 -12.40 47.27 -33.87
CA ASP A 3 -13.46 46.33 -34.21
C ASP A 3 -12.97 44.90 -33.97
N TYR A 4 -13.63 44.15 -33.09
CA TYR A 4 -13.24 42.79 -32.73
C TYR A 4 -14.07 41.77 -33.52
N ARG A 5 -13.47 40.65 -33.92
CA ARG A 5 -14.18 39.53 -34.58
C ARG A 5 -14.48 38.40 -33.60
N CYS A 6 -15.73 37.96 -33.57
CA CYS A 6 -16.16 36.84 -32.75
C CYS A 6 -15.53 35.52 -33.24
N ARG A 7 -14.91 34.74 -32.34
CA ARG A 7 -14.25 33.46 -32.67
C ARG A 7 -15.23 32.30 -32.90
N VAL A 8 -16.54 32.56 -32.87
CA VAL A 8 -17.61 31.56 -33.06
C VAL A 8 -18.40 31.85 -34.34
N CYS A 9 -18.89 33.07 -34.51
CA CYS A 9 -19.75 33.46 -35.65
C CYS A 9 -19.10 34.46 -36.62
N ASP A 10 -17.85 34.87 -36.38
CA ASP A 10 -17.09 35.85 -37.17
C ASP A 10 -17.74 37.25 -37.28
N SER A 11 -18.80 37.52 -36.51
CA SER A 11 -19.42 38.85 -36.47
C SER A 11 -18.48 39.88 -35.85
N SER A 12 -18.56 41.11 -36.35
CA SER A 12 -17.83 42.26 -35.81
C SER A 12 -18.56 42.85 -34.60
N TYR A 13 -17.84 43.30 -33.57
CA TYR A 13 -18.41 43.88 -32.34
C TYR A 13 -17.43 44.80 -31.61
N SER A 14 -17.95 45.77 -30.86
CA SER A 14 -17.17 46.92 -30.37
C SER A 14 -17.11 47.05 -28.84
N THR A 15 -17.47 46.00 -28.07
CA THR A 15 -17.64 46.11 -26.62
C THR A 15 -16.30 46.18 -25.86
N VAL A 16 -16.14 47.24 -25.06
CA VAL A 16 -15.12 47.34 -24.00
C VAL A 16 -15.65 46.56 -22.79
N GLY A 17 -14.88 45.57 -22.31
CA GLY A 17 -15.31 44.75 -21.17
C GLY A 17 -15.58 45.58 -19.90
N PRO A 18 -16.45 45.12 -18.98
CA PRO A 18 -16.73 45.86 -17.76
C PRO A 18 -15.45 46.00 -16.92
N ARG A 19 -15.06 47.25 -16.65
CA ARG A 19 -13.88 47.71 -15.88
C ARG A 19 -12.55 47.88 -16.64
N GLY A 20 -12.54 48.56 -17.79
CA GLY A 20 -11.33 49.22 -18.32
C GLY A 20 -10.08 48.34 -18.49
N ARG A 21 -10.26 47.02 -18.61
CA ARG A 21 -9.20 46.06 -18.96
C ARG A 21 -9.46 45.60 -20.38
N GLU A 22 -8.40 45.52 -21.20
CA GLU A 22 -8.48 44.98 -22.56
C GLU A 22 -9.26 43.66 -22.54
N PRO A 23 -10.32 43.53 -23.35
CA PRO A 23 -11.07 42.30 -23.39
C PRO A 23 -10.17 41.24 -24.03
N ARG A 24 -10.02 40.07 -23.39
CA ARG A 24 -9.63 38.84 -24.08
C ARG A 24 -10.81 38.41 -24.96
N ALA A 25 -11.14 39.25 -25.94
CA ALA A 25 -12.44 39.33 -26.59
C ALA A 25 -12.59 38.20 -27.61
N HIS A 26 -12.95 37.02 -27.13
CA HIS A 26 -13.17 35.86 -27.99
C HIS A 26 -14.61 35.79 -28.54
N PHE A 27 -15.56 36.51 -27.95
CA PHE A 27 -17.00 36.31 -28.19
C PHE A 27 -17.76 37.64 -28.26
N CYS A 28 -18.70 37.77 -29.19
CA CYS A 28 -19.73 38.80 -29.15
C CYS A 28 -20.82 38.46 -28.11
N ASP A 29 -21.68 39.42 -27.79
CA ASP A 29 -22.73 39.28 -26.77
C ASP A 29 -23.70 38.12 -27.05
N ASN A 30 -23.93 37.78 -28.32
CA ASN A 30 -24.78 36.65 -28.71
C ASN A 30 -24.12 35.28 -28.46
N CYS A 31 -22.79 35.20 -28.52
CA CYS A 31 -22.06 33.94 -28.38
C CYS A 31 -21.54 33.71 -26.96
N LEU A 32 -21.31 34.78 -26.20
CA LEU A 32 -20.76 34.75 -24.84
C LEU A 32 -21.57 33.86 -23.87
N PRO A 33 -22.91 33.83 -23.88
CA PRO A 33 -23.69 32.98 -22.97
C PRO A 33 -23.55 31.48 -23.20
N TYR A 34 -23.01 31.06 -24.36
CA TYR A 34 -22.95 29.66 -24.77
C TYR A 34 -21.53 29.12 -24.89
N HIS A 35 -20.53 30.00 -25.01
CA HIS A 35 -19.16 29.62 -25.32
C HIS A 35 -18.15 30.11 -24.29
N HIS A 36 -17.12 29.30 -24.07
CA HIS A 36 -15.96 29.67 -23.28
C HIS A 36 -14.66 29.30 -24.02
N TRP A 37 -13.59 30.06 -23.77
CA TRP A 37 -12.32 29.92 -24.48
C TRP A 37 -11.42 28.94 -23.73
N CYS A 38 -11.04 27.84 -24.38
CA CYS A 38 -10.09 26.90 -23.81
C CYS A 38 -8.65 27.38 -24.07
N TYR A 39 -7.91 27.73 -23.00
CA TYR A 39 -6.54 28.22 -23.13
C TYR A 39 -5.57 27.20 -23.75
N ARG A 40 -5.92 25.90 -23.74
CA ARG A 40 -5.03 24.82 -24.16
C ARG A 40 -5.19 24.43 -25.63
N CYS A 41 -6.42 24.22 -26.09
CA CYS A 41 -6.66 23.96 -27.52
C CYS A 41 -6.79 25.24 -28.34
N HIS A 42 -6.78 26.41 -27.70
CA HIS A 42 -6.96 27.72 -28.34
C HIS A 42 -8.21 27.75 -29.23
N ARG A 43 -9.31 27.16 -28.75
CA ARG A 43 -10.61 27.12 -29.46
C ARG A 43 -11.74 27.55 -28.54
N ALA A 44 -12.73 28.20 -29.15
CA ALA A 44 -14.06 28.37 -28.58
C ALA A 44 -14.72 27.00 -28.40
N ARG A 45 -15.27 26.73 -27.22
CA ARG A 45 -16.01 25.50 -26.91
C ARG A 45 -17.30 25.86 -26.19
N LEU A 46 -18.31 25.00 -26.29
CA LEU A 46 -19.56 25.16 -25.53
C LEU A 46 -19.26 25.15 -24.02
N ILE A 47 -19.96 25.97 -23.24
CA ILE A 47 -19.82 26.02 -21.77
C ILE A 47 -20.02 24.64 -21.13
N SER A 48 -20.92 23.82 -21.67
CA SER A 48 -21.14 22.43 -21.23
C SER A 48 -19.91 21.53 -21.33
N GLN A 49 -18.88 21.95 -22.09
CA GLN A 49 -17.62 21.25 -22.21
C GLN A 49 -16.57 21.70 -21.18
N PHE A 50 -16.94 22.49 -20.17
CA PHE A 50 -16.06 22.91 -19.08
C PHE A 50 -16.63 22.43 -17.75
N ALA A 51 -15.76 21.93 -16.86
CA ALA A 51 -16.20 21.53 -15.53
C ALA A 51 -16.35 22.77 -14.62
N PRO A 52 -17.28 22.75 -13.65
CA PRO A 52 -17.45 23.82 -12.68
C PRO A 52 -16.15 24.09 -11.90
N TRP A 53 -15.88 25.36 -11.63
CA TRP A 53 -14.72 25.81 -10.87
C TRP A 53 -15.09 26.99 -9.95
N PRO A 54 -15.47 26.73 -8.68
CA PRO A 54 -16.09 27.73 -7.81
C PRO A 54 -15.24 28.97 -7.54
N SER A 55 -13.91 28.87 -7.59
CA SER A 55 -13.01 30.00 -7.30
C SER A 55 -12.75 30.94 -8.48
N ARG A 56 -13.37 30.72 -9.65
CA ARG A 56 -13.26 31.60 -10.82
C ARG A 56 -14.48 32.48 -10.97
N ALA A 57 -14.27 33.72 -11.44
CA ALA A 57 -15.33 34.71 -11.61
C ALA A 57 -16.50 34.27 -12.52
N ASN A 58 -16.23 33.37 -13.47
CA ASN A 58 -17.25 32.82 -14.38
C ASN A 58 -17.75 31.42 -13.97
N GLY A 59 -17.28 30.87 -12.84
CA GLY A 59 -17.67 29.55 -12.33
C GLY A 59 -17.21 28.35 -13.18
N LEU A 60 -16.35 28.56 -14.20
CA LEU A 60 -15.90 27.54 -15.14
C LEU A 60 -14.38 27.44 -15.15
N ASP A 61 -13.84 26.24 -15.36
CA ASP A 61 -12.41 26.08 -15.60
C ASP A 61 -11.99 26.76 -16.92
N SER A 62 -10.75 27.23 -17.00
CA SER A 62 -10.15 27.73 -18.24
C SER A 62 -9.88 26.65 -19.30
N CYS A 63 -9.82 25.37 -18.92
CA CYS A 63 -9.54 24.24 -19.79
C CYS A 63 -10.81 23.43 -20.01
N CYS A 64 -11.14 23.13 -21.28
CA CYS A 64 -12.25 22.25 -21.57
C CYS A 64 -11.98 20.83 -21.05
N ILE A 65 -13.04 20.11 -20.70
CA ILE A 65 -13.00 18.74 -20.17
C ILE A 65 -12.14 17.81 -21.05
N PRO A 66 -12.25 17.82 -22.39
CA PRO A 66 -11.36 17.01 -23.24
C PRO A 66 -9.87 17.32 -23.03
N CYS A 67 -9.48 18.60 -23.04
CA CYS A 67 -8.09 19.00 -22.83
C CYS A 67 -7.60 18.71 -21.42
N ARG A 68 -8.46 18.87 -20.41
CA ARG A 68 -8.13 18.50 -19.01
C ARG A 68 -7.93 16.99 -18.88
N ASN A 69 -8.81 16.18 -19.48
CA ASN A 69 -8.67 14.73 -19.48
C ASN A 69 -7.41 14.28 -20.22
N HIS A 70 -7.01 14.95 -21.31
CA HIS A 70 -5.73 14.68 -21.96
C HIS A 70 -4.53 14.96 -21.04
N MET A 71 -4.59 15.96 -20.16
CA MET A 71 -3.53 16.23 -19.16
C MET A 71 -3.43 15.15 -18.08
N THR A 72 -4.52 14.42 -17.83
CA THR A 72 -4.48 13.32 -16.86
C THR A 72 -4.01 12.01 -17.50
N LEU A 73 -3.90 11.87 -18.82
CA LEU A 73 -3.45 10.60 -19.40
C LEU A 73 -1.94 10.39 -19.25
N LYS A 74 -1.54 9.19 -18.83
CA LYS A 74 -0.15 8.73 -18.70
C LYS A 74 0.07 7.51 -19.59
N LEU A 75 1.20 7.50 -20.28
CA LEU A 75 1.69 6.32 -21.02
C LEU A 75 2.49 5.44 -20.06
N LEU A 76 2.18 4.15 -20.03
CA LEU A 76 2.84 3.14 -19.21
C LEU A 76 3.08 1.88 -20.03
N ASP A 77 4.14 1.13 -19.69
CA ASP A 77 4.40 -0.15 -20.33
C ASP A 77 3.78 -1.30 -19.54
N CYS A 78 3.10 -2.19 -20.26
CA CYS A 78 2.49 -3.37 -19.68
C CYS A 78 3.56 -4.43 -19.36
N ALA A 79 3.70 -4.82 -18.11
CA ALA A 79 4.61 -5.88 -17.68
C ALA A 79 4.26 -7.28 -18.22
N GLY A 80 3.03 -7.46 -18.75
CA GLY A 80 2.57 -8.74 -19.30
C GLY A 80 2.86 -8.91 -20.80
N CYS A 81 2.75 -7.85 -21.60
CA CYS A 81 2.90 -7.91 -23.05
C CYS A 81 3.89 -6.89 -23.62
N ASN A 82 4.51 -6.06 -22.78
CA ASN A 82 5.40 -4.95 -23.13
C ASN A 82 4.79 -3.87 -24.03
N ALA A 83 3.49 -3.94 -24.33
CA ALA A 83 2.81 -2.87 -25.06
C ALA A 83 2.67 -1.62 -24.17
N THR A 84 2.89 -0.46 -24.76
CA THR A 84 2.58 0.83 -24.14
C THR A 84 1.08 1.06 -24.20
N PHE A 85 0.49 1.48 -23.08
CA PHE A 85 -0.94 1.80 -22.99
C PHE A 85 -1.16 3.11 -22.22
N MET A 86 -2.30 3.74 -22.49
CA MET A 86 -2.70 4.99 -21.83
C MET A 86 -3.60 4.71 -20.63
N THR A 87 -3.39 5.42 -19.53
CA THR A 87 -4.26 5.36 -18.35
C THR A 87 -4.44 6.73 -17.71
N ASP A 88 -5.54 6.92 -16.99
CA ASP A 88 -5.83 8.19 -16.31
C ASP A 88 -5.02 8.30 -15.00
N ALA A 89 -4.26 9.39 -14.85
CA ALA A 89 -3.46 9.75 -13.69
C ALA A 89 -4.30 9.90 -12.43
N ARG A 90 -5.61 10.16 -12.53
CA ARG A 90 -6.53 10.11 -11.38
C ARG A 90 -6.69 8.71 -10.82
N ARG A 91 -6.42 7.67 -11.62
CA ARG A 91 -6.31 6.29 -11.13
C ARG A 91 -4.97 6.06 -10.41
N MET A 92 -4.09 7.05 -10.30
CA MET A 92 -2.80 6.93 -9.62
C MET A 92 -2.85 7.60 -8.23
N VAL A 93 -2.34 6.93 -7.19
CA VAL A 93 -2.12 7.44 -5.83
C VAL A 93 -0.62 7.41 -5.58
N ASP A 94 -0.01 8.54 -5.22
CA ASP A 94 1.45 8.72 -5.07
C ASP A 94 2.25 8.24 -6.30
N GLY A 95 1.73 8.49 -7.51
CA GLY A 95 2.33 8.03 -8.77
C GLY A 95 2.17 6.54 -9.05
N ARG A 96 1.31 5.81 -8.32
CA ARG A 96 1.06 4.36 -8.47
C ARG A 96 -0.39 4.08 -8.86
N LEU A 97 -0.63 3.22 -9.86
CA LEU A 97 -1.99 2.85 -10.27
C LEU A 97 -2.75 2.16 -9.12
N LYS A 98 -3.93 2.66 -8.74
CA LYS A 98 -4.81 2.23 -7.63
C LYS A 98 -5.17 0.73 -7.65
N VAL A 99 -5.05 0.09 -8.81
CA VAL A 99 -5.37 -1.33 -9.04
C VAL A 99 -4.18 -2.29 -8.90
N HIS A 100 -2.94 -1.80 -8.79
CA HIS A 100 -1.75 -2.64 -8.73
C HIS A 100 -0.86 -2.28 -7.52
N ASN A 101 -0.93 -3.10 -6.47
CA ASN A 101 -0.10 -3.01 -5.26
C ASN A 101 1.39 -3.39 -5.50
N THR A 102 1.93 -3.15 -6.70
CA THR A 102 3.34 -3.39 -7.03
C THR A 102 3.97 -2.08 -7.47
N ARG A 103 5.04 -1.66 -6.77
CA ARG A 103 5.62 -0.31 -6.82
C ARG A 103 6.14 0.17 -8.19
N SER A 104 6.19 -0.67 -9.24
CA SER A 104 6.77 -0.26 -10.53
C SER A 104 6.29 -1.03 -11.78
N LYS A 105 5.32 -1.96 -11.68
CA LYS A 105 4.90 -2.79 -12.82
C LYS A 105 3.39 -2.76 -13.03
N TYR A 106 2.98 -2.42 -14.24
CA TYR A 106 1.59 -2.16 -14.64
C TYR A 106 1.09 -3.22 -15.61
N LEU A 107 -0.23 -3.45 -15.68
CA LEU A 107 -0.85 -4.34 -16.66
C LEU A 107 -1.91 -3.55 -17.44
N CYS A 108 -1.98 -3.77 -18.76
CA CYS A 108 -3.08 -3.26 -19.57
C CYS A 108 -4.38 -4.03 -19.29
N ASP A 109 -5.51 -3.50 -19.76
CA ASP A 109 -6.84 -4.08 -19.53
C ASP A 109 -6.99 -5.52 -20.08
N THR A 110 -6.21 -5.91 -21.08
CA THR A 110 -6.19 -7.30 -21.57
C THR A 110 -5.37 -8.23 -20.69
N CYS A 111 -4.21 -7.75 -20.22
CA CYS A 111 -3.28 -8.56 -19.44
C CYS A 111 -3.75 -8.72 -17.99
N VAL A 112 -4.45 -7.74 -17.42
CA VAL A 112 -4.89 -7.78 -16.01
C VAL A 112 -5.78 -8.97 -15.68
N GLU A 113 -6.51 -9.50 -16.67
CA GLU A 113 -7.39 -10.68 -16.53
C GLU A 113 -6.66 -12.01 -16.71
N ARG A 114 -5.43 -12.01 -17.24
CA ARG A 114 -4.70 -13.24 -17.64
C ARG A 114 -3.41 -13.47 -16.87
N VAL A 115 -2.78 -12.39 -16.41
CA VAL A 115 -1.50 -12.44 -15.72
C VAL A 115 -1.55 -11.65 -14.41
N ALA A 116 -0.69 -12.03 -13.47
CA ALA A 116 -0.42 -11.27 -12.27
C ALA A 116 1.09 -11.04 -12.12
N VAL A 117 1.46 -9.90 -11.55
CA VAL A 117 2.84 -9.60 -11.19
C VAL A 117 3.12 -10.14 -9.79
N CYS A 118 4.11 -11.03 -9.68
CA CYS A 118 4.58 -11.54 -8.39
C CYS A 118 5.29 -10.44 -7.61
N VAL A 119 4.92 -10.20 -6.35
CA VAL A 119 5.57 -9.18 -5.50
C VAL A 119 7.01 -9.54 -5.16
N ALA A 120 7.32 -10.84 -5.03
CA ALA A 120 8.66 -11.30 -4.64
C ALA A 120 9.68 -11.18 -5.79
N CYS A 121 9.37 -11.75 -6.97
CA CYS A 121 10.31 -11.73 -8.11
C CYS A 121 10.03 -10.64 -9.14
N SER A 122 8.98 -9.84 -8.95
CA SER A 122 8.57 -8.78 -9.86
C SER A 122 8.31 -9.24 -11.31
N THR A 123 7.96 -10.51 -11.54
CA THR A 123 7.68 -11.03 -12.90
C THR A 123 6.18 -11.15 -13.12
N ALA A 124 5.69 -10.73 -14.29
CA ALA A 124 4.33 -11.03 -14.74
C ALA A 124 4.27 -12.50 -15.17
N LYS A 125 3.33 -13.26 -14.61
CA LYS A 125 3.12 -14.67 -14.92
C LYS A 125 1.63 -14.97 -15.09
N PRO A 126 1.25 -16.03 -15.80
CA PRO A 126 -0.14 -16.48 -15.89
C PRO A 126 -0.79 -16.62 -14.51
N LEU A 127 -2.09 -16.34 -14.39
CA LEU A 127 -2.81 -16.52 -13.12
C LEU A 127 -2.70 -17.95 -12.56
N SER A 128 -2.54 -18.95 -13.44
CA SER A 128 -2.29 -20.35 -13.07
C SER A 128 -1.00 -20.57 -12.27
N ASP A 129 -0.01 -19.68 -12.39
CA ASP A 129 1.25 -19.75 -11.65
C ASP A 129 1.12 -19.18 -10.23
N PHE A 130 -0.08 -18.77 -9.83
CA PHE A 130 -0.40 -18.29 -8.50
C PHE A 130 -1.38 -19.24 -7.82
N GLY A 131 -1.31 -19.33 -6.49
CA GLY A 131 -2.32 -20.05 -5.72
C GLY A 131 -3.60 -19.24 -5.58
N LYS A 132 -4.75 -19.89 -5.37
CA LYS A 132 -6.04 -19.21 -5.11
C LYS A 132 -5.94 -18.30 -3.88
N GLY A 133 -6.44 -17.07 -4.01
CA GLY A 133 -6.51 -16.05 -2.96
C GLY A 133 -7.95 -15.61 -2.73
N ARG A 134 -8.34 -15.39 -1.47
CA ARG A 134 -9.73 -15.03 -1.10
C ARG A 134 -9.97 -13.53 -0.90
N LEU A 135 -8.90 -12.74 -0.85
CA LEU A 135 -8.94 -11.35 -0.32
C LEU A 135 -8.74 -10.27 -1.38
N ASN A 136 -8.45 -10.61 -2.64
CA ASN A 136 -8.28 -9.61 -3.68
C ASN A 136 -9.14 -9.89 -4.91
N ARG A 137 -9.44 -8.83 -5.66
CA ARG A 137 -10.29 -8.86 -6.86
C ARG A 137 -9.82 -9.88 -7.91
N ARG A 138 -8.53 -10.22 -7.94
CA ARG A 138 -7.94 -11.15 -8.91
C ARG A 138 -8.08 -12.62 -8.52
N GLY A 139 -8.53 -12.93 -7.29
CA GLY A 139 -8.72 -14.31 -6.84
C GLY A 139 -7.43 -15.13 -6.71
N VAL A 140 -6.26 -14.48 -6.76
CA VAL A 140 -4.95 -15.13 -6.70
C VAL A 140 -4.05 -14.52 -5.64
N LYS A 141 -3.08 -15.29 -5.15
CA LYS A 141 -2.09 -14.83 -4.17
C LYS A 141 -1.08 -13.86 -4.78
N TYR A 142 -0.43 -13.06 -3.94
CA TYR A 142 0.54 -12.04 -4.37
C TYR A 142 1.93 -12.61 -4.75
N HIS A 143 2.26 -13.82 -4.29
CA HIS A 143 3.48 -14.55 -4.64
C HIS A 143 3.16 -15.68 -5.61
N CYS A 144 3.98 -15.86 -6.65
CA CYS A 144 3.88 -17.01 -7.54
C CYS A 144 4.24 -18.31 -6.79
N LYS A 145 3.76 -19.44 -7.31
CA LYS A 145 3.99 -20.78 -6.76
C LYS A 145 5.47 -21.06 -6.56
N THR A 146 6.33 -20.67 -7.50
CA THR A 146 7.79 -20.87 -7.42
C THR A 146 8.40 -20.08 -6.27
N CYS A 147 8.20 -18.75 -6.22
CA CYS A 147 8.75 -17.93 -5.13
C CYS A 147 8.20 -18.36 -3.77
N ARG A 148 6.91 -18.75 -3.72
CA ARG A 148 6.31 -19.29 -2.52
C ARG A 148 6.93 -20.64 -2.14
N ALA A 149 7.25 -21.51 -3.09
CA ALA A 149 7.94 -22.77 -2.84
C ALA A 149 9.38 -22.54 -2.37
N GLU A 150 10.09 -21.57 -2.95
CA GLU A 150 11.43 -21.16 -2.52
C GLU A 150 11.41 -20.58 -1.10
N GLU A 151 10.48 -19.66 -0.81
CA GLU A 151 10.20 -19.17 0.54
C GLU A 151 9.85 -20.34 1.48
N TRP A 152 9.05 -21.29 0.99
CA TRP A 152 8.70 -22.56 1.65
C TRP A 152 9.87 -23.54 1.81
N ASN A 153 10.99 -23.35 1.12
CA ASN A 153 12.18 -24.19 1.23
C ASN A 153 13.33 -23.52 1.99
N ARG A 154 13.39 -22.18 2.04
CA ARG A 154 14.46 -21.40 2.73
C ARG A 154 14.42 -21.41 4.26
N LEU A 155 13.37 -21.97 4.89
CA LEU A 155 13.24 -22.02 6.35
C LEU A 155 12.90 -23.43 6.80
N PRO A 156 13.40 -23.88 7.97
CA PRO A 156 13.03 -25.17 8.53
C PRO A 156 11.50 -25.35 8.58
N LYS A 157 10.99 -26.49 8.08
CA LYS A 157 9.54 -26.80 8.01
C LYS A 157 8.80 -26.58 9.35
N LEU A 158 9.50 -26.78 10.47
CA LEU A 158 9.00 -26.59 11.84
C LEU A 158 8.76 -25.13 12.21
N ARG A 159 9.63 -24.21 11.77
CA ARG A 159 9.48 -22.76 12.00
C ARG A 159 8.21 -22.27 11.31
N LYS A 160 7.99 -22.70 10.06
CA LYS A 160 6.81 -22.34 9.24
C LYS A 160 5.47 -22.70 9.87
N ARG A 161 5.30 -23.95 10.33
CA ARG A 161 4.02 -24.39 10.93
C ARG A 161 3.66 -23.58 12.18
N ARG A 162 4.65 -23.19 12.98
CA ARG A 162 4.42 -22.42 14.21
C ARG A 162 3.99 -20.99 13.91
N VAL A 163 4.66 -20.30 12.99
CA VAL A 163 4.35 -18.90 12.66
C VAL A 163 2.91 -18.77 12.12
N TYR A 164 2.52 -19.62 11.17
CA TYR A 164 1.17 -19.58 10.59
C TYR A 164 0.06 -20.00 11.56
N LYS A 165 0.35 -20.86 12.56
CA LYS A 165 -0.61 -21.25 13.60
C LYS A 165 -1.15 -20.03 14.35
N TYR A 166 -0.31 -19.01 14.54
CA TYR A 166 -0.64 -17.80 15.29
C TYR A 166 -1.01 -16.61 14.39
N GLY A 167 -1.39 -16.88 13.13
CA GLY A 167 -1.78 -15.83 12.18
C GLY A 167 -0.65 -14.89 11.75
N LEU A 168 0.60 -15.23 12.06
CA LEU A 168 1.77 -14.44 11.69
C LEU A 168 2.31 -14.86 10.32
N THR A 169 3.02 -13.94 9.66
CA THR A 169 3.91 -14.22 8.54
C THR A 169 5.35 -14.41 9.03
N VAL A 170 6.21 -14.98 8.18
CA VAL A 170 7.64 -15.08 8.48
C VAL A 170 8.24 -13.71 8.75
N ASP A 171 7.86 -12.70 7.96
CA ASP A 171 8.33 -11.33 8.12
C ASP A 171 7.91 -10.73 9.47
N ASP A 172 6.73 -11.09 9.98
CA ASP A 172 6.29 -10.70 11.32
C ASP A 172 7.18 -11.31 12.40
N TYR A 173 7.49 -12.60 12.27
CA TYR A 173 8.43 -13.27 13.19
C TYR A 173 9.81 -12.62 13.14
N GLU A 174 10.35 -12.36 11.94
CA GLU A 174 11.66 -11.72 11.78
C GLU A 174 11.68 -10.30 12.33
N ARG A 175 10.59 -9.54 12.16
CA ARG A 175 10.44 -8.21 12.74
C ARG A 175 10.47 -8.27 14.27
N MET A 176 9.73 -9.21 14.88
CA MET A 176 9.77 -9.43 16.33
C MET A 176 11.16 -9.87 16.79
N TRP A 177 11.81 -10.78 16.06
CA TRP A 177 13.15 -11.25 16.38
C TRP A 177 14.16 -10.11 16.36
N LYS A 178 14.13 -9.25 15.34
CA LYS A 178 14.98 -8.05 15.23
C LYS A 178 14.68 -7.05 16.35
N ALA A 179 13.42 -6.78 16.62
CA ALA A 179 13.01 -5.88 17.71
C ALA A 179 13.47 -6.37 19.09
N GLN A 180 13.73 -7.67 19.24
CA GLN A 180 14.24 -8.27 20.47
C GLN A 180 15.76 -8.50 20.47
N ASP A 181 16.51 -8.01 19.47
CA ASP A 181 17.94 -8.30 19.26
C ASP A 181 18.27 -9.79 19.20
N GLY A 182 17.36 -10.58 18.63
CA GLY A 182 17.49 -12.03 18.53
C GLY A 182 17.49 -12.78 19.86
N LYS A 183 16.99 -12.15 20.92
CA LYS A 183 16.99 -12.67 22.30
C LYS A 183 15.58 -12.92 22.81
N CYS A 184 15.46 -13.80 23.81
CA CYS A 184 14.23 -14.00 24.57
C CYS A 184 13.74 -12.68 25.17
N ALA A 185 12.42 -12.40 25.13
CA ALA A 185 11.85 -11.18 25.71
C ALA A 185 11.98 -11.13 27.25
N ILE A 186 12.04 -12.29 27.91
CA ILE A 186 12.12 -12.39 29.37
C ILE A 186 13.58 -12.46 29.84
N CYS A 187 14.29 -13.54 29.54
CA CYS A 187 15.64 -13.74 30.07
C CYS A 187 16.75 -13.00 29.29
N ARG A 188 16.41 -12.36 28.16
CA ARG A 188 17.35 -11.63 27.28
C ARG A 188 18.55 -12.47 26.77
N LEU A 189 18.48 -13.79 26.88
CA LEU A 189 19.48 -14.69 26.31
C LEU A 189 19.18 -15.00 24.83
N PRO A 190 20.22 -15.23 24.00
CA PRO A 190 20.06 -15.59 22.59
C PRO A 190 19.48 -17.00 22.43
N GLN A 191 19.18 -17.36 21.18
CA GLN A 191 18.76 -18.71 20.82
C GLN A 191 19.78 -19.76 21.28
N LYS A 192 19.28 -20.84 21.89
CA LYS A 192 20.08 -22.02 22.23
C LYS A 192 20.39 -22.82 20.97
N ARG A 193 21.33 -23.76 21.07
CA ARG A 193 21.63 -24.74 20.01
C ARG A 193 21.23 -26.14 20.44
N TYR A 194 20.78 -26.95 19.50
CA TYR A 194 20.73 -28.41 19.65
C TYR A 194 22.15 -28.97 19.73
N SER A 195 22.27 -30.22 20.19
CA SER A 195 23.56 -30.94 20.26
C SER A 195 24.27 -31.06 18.90
N ASP A 196 23.51 -31.04 17.81
CA ASP A 196 24.03 -31.04 16.43
C ASP A 196 24.38 -29.64 15.88
N GLY A 197 24.40 -28.61 16.74
CA GLY A 197 24.79 -27.25 16.38
C GLY A 197 23.68 -26.38 15.77
N ARG A 198 22.52 -26.96 15.42
CA ARG A 198 21.38 -26.20 14.87
C ARG A 198 20.79 -25.24 15.90
N LEU A 199 20.46 -24.01 15.49
CA LEU A 199 19.80 -23.04 16.37
C LEU A 199 18.36 -23.46 16.68
N ILE A 200 17.95 -23.28 17.93
CA ILE A 200 16.59 -23.47 18.41
C ILE A 200 15.86 -22.13 18.30
N ASP A 201 14.84 -22.09 17.45
CA ASP A 201 13.99 -20.90 17.30
C ASP A 201 13.34 -20.51 18.62
N LEU A 202 13.17 -19.20 18.83
CA LEU A 202 12.37 -18.70 19.94
C LEU A 202 10.89 -19.05 19.68
N ALA A 203 10.20 -19.52 20.71
CA ALA A 203 8.77 -19.79 20.69
C ALA A 203 7.97 -18.49 20.56
N ILE A 204 6.85 -18.54 19.85
CA ILE A 204 5.89 -17.45 19.81
C ILE A 204 5.00 -17.61 21.04
N ASP A 205 5.14 -16.66 21.95
CA ASP A 205 4.32 -16.58 23.16
C ASP A 205 3.05 -15.78 22.86
N HIS A 206 1.92 -16.24 23.41
CA HIS A 206 0.60 -15.66 23.16
C HIS A 206 -0.27 -15.83 24.40
N CYS A 207 -1.17 -14.88 24.62
CA CYS A 207 -2.17 -14.98 25.67
C CYS A 207 -3.17 -16.09 25.31
N HIS A 208 -3.35 -17.07 26.21
CA HIS A 208 -4.30 -18.17 25.97
C HIS A 208 -5.77 -17.73 25.95
N ALA A 209 -6.12 -16.60 26.59
CA ALA A 209 -7.48 -16.07 26.58
C ALA A 209 -7.83 -15.31 25.29
N THR A 210 -6.91 -14.49 24.77
CA THR A 210 -7.18 -13.59 23.64
C THR A 210 -6.54 -14.04 22.33
N GLY A 211 -5.59 -14.98 22.38
CA GLY A 211 -4.77 -15.38 21.24
C GLY A 211 -3.75 -14.32 20.80
N GLN A 212 -3.68 -13.17 21.48
CA GLN A 212 -2.76 -12.09 21.12
C GLN A 212 -1.31 -12.51 21.40
N VAL A 213 -0.46 -12.32 20.41
CA VAL A 213 0.98 -12.59 20.49
C VAL A 213 1.65 -11.56 21.41
N ARG A 214 2.36 -12.03 22.43
CA ARG A 214 3.08 -11.19 23.41
C ARG A 214 4.53 -10.93 22.98
N GLY A 215 5.21 -11.95 22.43
CA GLY A 215 6.62 -11.84 22.06
C GLY A 215 7.26 -13.17 21.69
N LEU A 216 8.59 -13.16 21.52
CA LEU A 216 9.38 -14.37 21.32
C LEU A 216 10.11 -14.77 22.60
N LEU A 217 9.91 -16.01 23.05
CA LEU A 217 10.50 -16.55 24.27
C LEU A 217 11.39 -17.76 23.99
N CYS A 218 12.41 -17.99 24.82
CA CYS A 218 13.10 -19.28 24.80
C CYS A 218 12.16 -20.38 25.34
N SER A 219 12.43 -21.65 25.01
CA SER A 219 11.59 -22.77 25.45
C SER A 219 11.44 -22.88 26.97
N GLY A 220 12.47 -22.49 27.72
CA GLY A 220 12.45 -22.46 29.19
C GLY A 220 11.47 -21.42 29.73
N CYS A 221 11.59 -20.16 29.30
CA CYS A 221 10.71 -19.09 29.74
C CYS A 221 9.25 -19.33 29.29
N ASN A 222 9.04 -19.76 28.04
CA ASN A 222 7.70 -20.05 27.54
C ASN A 222 7.02 -21.16 28.33
N ARG A 223 7.76 -22.22 28.71
CA ARG A 223 7.22 -23.31 29.53
C ARG A 223 6.98 -22.85 30.96
N ALA A 224 7.87 -22.03 31.53
CA ALA A 224 7.68 -21.50 32.89
C ALA A 224 6.37 -20.73 33.02
N ILE A 225 6.03 -19.88 32.03
CA ILE A 225 4.75 -19.17 31.98
C ILE A 225 3.58 -20.15 31.84
N GLY A 226 3.67 -21.11 30.92
CA GLY A 226 2.60 -22.10 30.73
C GLY A 226 2.40 -23.06 31.92
N LEU A 227 3.40 -23.22 32.80
CA LEU A 227 3.27 -24.03 34.02
C LEU A 227 2.50 -23.33 35.14
N VAL A 228 2.32 -22.01 35.03
CA VAL A 228 1.57 -21.20 35.99
C VAL A 228 0.33 -20.60 35.34
N ASP A 229 -0.16 -21.21 34.25
CA ASP A 229 -1.37 -20.81 33.51
C ASP A 229 -1.42 -19.32 33.15
N ASP A 230 -0.27 -18.75 32.78
CA ASP A 230 -0.12 -17.33 32.45
C ASP A 230 -0.44 -16.36 33.62
N ASP A 231 -0.51 -16.84 34.87
CA ASP A 231 -0.84 -16.02 36.04
C ASP A 231 0.37 -15.22 36.57
N PRO A 232 0.36 -13.87 36.48
CA PRO A 232 1.43 -13.04 37.00
C PRO A 232 1.61 -13.14 38.52
N ALA A 233 0.53 -13.36 39.28
CA ALA A 233 0.58 -13.39 40.74
C ALA A 233 1.43 -14.57 41.24
N ILE A 234 1.36 -15.71 40.56
CA ILE A 234 2.20 -16.88 40.88
C ILE A 234 3.67 -16.60 40.60
N LEU A 235 3.99 -15.90 39.50
CA LEU A 235 5.38 -15.53 39.18
C LEU A 235 5.96 -14.53 40.19
N GLU A 236 5.16 -13.57 40.63
CA GLU A 236 5.56 -12.61 41.66
C GLU A 236 5.80 -13.29 43.01
N ALA A 237 4.91 -14.20 43.41
CA ALA A 237 5.06 -15.01 44.62
C ALA A 237 6.30 -15.90 44.55
N ALA A 238 6.55 -16.55 43.40
CA ALA A 238 7.75 -17.35 43.19
C ALA A 238 9.03 -16.51 43.29
N ALA A 239 9.04 -15.31 42.71
CA ALA A 239 10.17 -14.38 42.83
C ALA A 239 10.38 -13.92 44.29
N ALA A 240 9.31 -13.64 45.04
CA ALA A 240 9.39 -13.29 46.46
C ALA A 240 9.95 -14.45 47.30
N TYR A 241 9.47 -15.68 47.08
CA TYR A 241 9.93 -16.89 47.75
C TYR A 241 11.44 -17.11 47.55
N LEU A 242 11.94 -16.99 46.32
CA LEU A 242 13.36 -17.13 46.01
C LEU A 242 14.22 -16.07 46.74
N ARG A 243 13.77 -14.81 46.77
CA ARG A 243 14.49 -13.73 47.47
C ARG A 243 14.56 -13.97 48.98
N GLN A 244 13.48 -14.48 49.58
CA GLN A 244 13.47 -14.82 51.02
C GLN A 244 14.49 -15.91 51.34
N ALA A 245 14.55 -16.98 50.52
CA ALA A 245 15.53 -18.06 50.70
C ALA A 245 16.98 -17.56 50.56
N SER A 246 17.22 -16.69 49.57
CA SER A 246 18.54 -16.08 49.32
C SER A 246 19.03 -15.23 50.51
N THR A 247 18.11 -14.54 51.18
CA THR A 247 18.42 -13.69 52.35
C THR A 247 18.78 -14.53 53.59
N ARG A 248 18.28 -15.77 53.67
CA ARG A 248 18.57 -16.69 54.78
C ARG A 248 19.98 -17.27 54.70
N THR A 249 20.50 -17.51 53.50
CA THR A 249 21.87 -18.02 53.29
C THR A 249 22.94 -16.98 53.65
N LEU A 250 22.66 -15.68 53.48
CA LEU A 250 23.61 -14.60 53.80
C LEU A 250 23.69 -14.24 55.30
N ARG A 251 22.79 -14.74 56.14
CA ARG A 251 22.77 -14.48 57.60
C ARG A 251 23.40 -15.62 58.43
N SER A 252 24.03 -16.58 57.77
CA SER A 252 24.58 -17.79 58.40
C SER A 252 26.10 -17.94 58.22
N ALA A 253 26.81 -16.85 57.93
CA ALA A 253 28.26 -16.81 57.81
C ALA A 253 28.84 -15.83 58.83
#